data_AF-H2CEW5-F1
#
_entry.id   AF-H2CEW5-F1
#
_cell.length_a   1.000
_cell.length_b   1.000
_cell.length_c   1.000
_cell.angle_alpha   90.00
_cell.angle_beta   90.00
_cell.angle_gamma   90.00
#
_symmetry.space_group_name_H-M   'P 1'
#
loop_
_entity.id
_entity.type
_entity.pdbx_description
1 polymer ?
#
loop_
_entity_poly.entity_id
_entity_poly.type
_entity_poly.pdbx_seq_one_letter_code
_entity_poly.pdbx_strand_id
1 'polypeptide(L)'
;MNSKTLCALILFASTLHPCREPMHEAHEAIPARMPAASISLANFETGKRLELIPIPESLPSGTPSHPLWLTADGNVKSSNIMQQCAPDQTGSWKLQNGILIVHLLETHRNPVCLGQRAPFRTRTTHYRILELNCVYAENGRGEGLALSAEKVRFMVLCED
;
A
#
# COMPACT_ATOMS: atom_id res chain seq x y z
N MET A 1 -62.91 10.36 -25.74
CA MET A 1 -63.03 11.62 -26.53
C MET A 1 -62.85 12.79 -25.59
N ASN A 2 -61.81 13.60 -25.84
CA ASN A 2 -61.62 15.06 -25.64
C ASN A 2 -62.69 15.82 -24.83
N SER A 3 -62.43 16.87 -24.07
CA SER A 3 -61.26 17.69 -23.72
C SER A 3 -61.82 18.92 -22.95
N LYS A 4 -60.93 19.69 -22.31
CA LYS A 4 -61.07 21.09 -21.83
C LYS A 4 -61.67 21.28 -20.44
N THR A 5 -61.20 22.16 -19.56
CA THR A 5 -60.06 23.09 -19.43
C THR A 5 -60.22 23.71 -18.03
N LEU A 6 -59.16 23.97 -17.26
CA LEU A 6 -58.90 25.32 -16.72
C LEU A 6 -57.58 25.39 -15.94
N CYS A 7 -56.76 26.34 -16.34
CA CYS A 7 -55.58 26.83 -15.64
C CYS A 7 -55.96 27.51 -14.32
N ALA A 8 -55.10 27.38 -13.32
CA ALA A 8 -54.95 28.38 -12.27
C ALA A 8 -53.46 28.66 -12.08
N LEU A 9 -53.00 29.78 -12.64
CA LEU A 9 -51.77 30.46 -12.28
C LEU A 9 -52.02 31.18 -10.95
N ILE A 10 -51.21 30.92 -9.93
CA ILE A 10 -51.06 31.83 -8.79
C ILE A 10 -49.58 32.15 -8.66
N LEU A 11 -49.25 33.41 -8.96
CA LEU A 11 -47.99 34.09 -8.65
C LEU A 11 -48.25 35.02 -7.47
N PHE A 12 -47.34 35.06 -6.50
CA PHE A 12 -46.83 36.21 -5.71
C PHE A 12 -46.02 35.61 -4.54
N ALA A 13 -44.68 35.58 -4.64
CA ALA A 13 -43.71 36.63 -4.29
C ALA A 13 -43.22 36.56 -2.83
N SER A 14 -41.97 36.10 -2.70
CA SER A 14 -40.90 36.62 -1.82
C SER A 14 -41.02 36.49 -0.30
N THR A 15 -40.32 35.51 0.28
CA THR A 15 -39.41 35.74 1.42
C THR A 15 -38.18 34.84 1.31
N LEU A 16 -37.01 35.47 1.40
CA LEU A 16 -35.67 34.86 1.41
C LEU A 16 -35.47 33.98 2.65
N HIS A 17 -35.00 32.74 2.46
CA HIS A 17 -34.09 32.05 3.39
C HIS A 17 -33.14 31.15 2.57
N PRO A 18 -31.81 31.31 2.66
CA PRO A 18 -30.87 30.43 1.99
C PRO A 18 -30.69 29.19 2.85
N CYS A 19 -31.13 28.03 2.36
CA CYS A 19 -30.84 26.74 3.00
C CYS A 19 -30.27 25.79 1.96
N ARG A 20 -28.94 25.89 1.80
CA ARG A 20 -27.98 24.79 1.68
C ARG A 20 -28.38 23.67 0.69
N GLU A 21 -27.78 23.73 -0.50
CA GLU A 21 -27.64 22.58 -1.39
C GLU A 21 -27.05 21.39 -0.62
N PRO A 22 -27.55 20.15 -0.82
CA PRO A 22 -26.75 18.98 -0.47
C PRO A 22 -25.55 18.98 -1.41
N MET A 23 -24.36 19.16 -0.82
CA MET A 23 -23.09 19.01 -1.51
C MET A 23 -23.09 17.72 -2.31
N HIS A 24 -22.69 17.87 -3.56
CA HIS A 24 -22.18 16.83 -4.43
C HIS A 24 -21.15 16.02 -3.64
N GLU A 25 -21.57 14.88 -3.08
CA GLU A 25 -20.64 13.86 -2.63
C GLU A 25 -20.07 13.24 -3.91
N ALA A 26 -19.00 13.86 -4.42
CA ALA A 26 -18.16 13.28 -5.43
C ALA A 26 -17.52 12.05 -4.78
N HIS A 27 -18.22 10.92 -4.82
CA HIS A 27 -17.58 9.63 -4.75
C HIS A 27 -16.60 9.63 -5.92
N GLU A 28 -15.32 9.86 -5.65
CA GLU A 28 -14.26 9.52 -6.59
C GLU A 28 -14.53 8.08 -7.02
N ALA A 29 -14.98 7.93 -8.25
CA ALA A 29 -15.20 6.64 -8.87
C ALA A 29 -13.82 5.98 -8.91
N ILE A 30 -13.58 5.04 -8.00
CA ILE A 30 -12.46 4.10 -8.10
C ILE A 30 -12.57 3.51 -9.51
N PRO A 31 -11.60 3.72 -10.41
CA PRO A 31 -11.73 3.29 -11.78
C PRO A 31 -12.01 1.79 -11.80
N ALA A 32 -13.12 1.44 -12.45
CA ALA A 32 -13.57 0.07 -12.59
C ALA A 32 -12.49 -0.71 -13.36
N ARG A 33 -11.86 -1.65 -12.66
CA ARG A 33 -11.12 -2.80 -13.22
C ARG A 33 -10.00 -2.42 -14.20
N MET A 34 -8.91 -1.87 -13.67
CA MET A 34 -7.61 -2.28 -14.19
C MET A 34 -7.44 -3.78 -13.87
N PRO A 35 -6.99 -4.63 -14.81
CA PRO A 35 -6.73 -6.03 -14.50
C PRO A 35 -5.68 -6.06 -13.40
N ALA A 36 -6.08 -6.50 -12.20
CA ALA A 36 -5.14 -6.85 -11.17
C ALA A 36 -4.32 -8.03 -11.71
N ALA A 37 -3.10 -7.78 -12.15
CA ALA A 37 -2.19 -8.88 -12.43
C ALA A 37 -1.78 -9.43 -11.06
N SER A 38 -2.41 -10.54 -10.67
CA SER A 38 -1.89 -11.35 -9.58
C SER A 38 -0.54 -11.86 -10.03
N ILE A 39 0.54 -11.31 -9.47
CA ILE A 39 1.87 -11.90 -9.69
C ILE A 39 1.80 -13.31 -9.14
N SER A 40 1.90 -14.30 -10.02
CA SER A 40 2.13 -15.66 -9.58
C SER A 40 3.56 -15.72 -9.07
N LEU A 41 3.74 -15.47 -7.78
CA LEU A 41 5.03 -15.60 -7.09
C LEU A 41 5.59 -17.03 -7.18
N ALA A 42 4.79 -18.00 -7.66
CA ALA A 42 5.24 -19.34 -8.00
C ALA A 42 6.21 -19.37 -9.20
N ASN A 43 6.22 -18.34 -10.05
CA ASN A 43 7.11 -18.18 -11.22
C ASN A 43 8.01 -16.94 -11.08
N PHE A 44 8.41 -16.60 -9.85
CA PHE A 44 9.28 -15.46 -9.61
C PHE A 44 10.70 -15.81 -10.06
N GLU A 45 11.02 -15.45 -11.30
CA GLU A 45 12.27 -15.83 -11.98
C GLU A 45 13.45 -14.94 -11.59
N THR A 46 14.65 -15.47 -11.80
CA THR A 46 15.91 -14.74 -11.58
C THR A 46 15.97 -13.53 -12.52
N GLY A 47 16.07 -12.32 -11.96
CA GLY A 47 16.05 -11.05 -12.72
C GLY A 47 14.84 -10.18 -12.39
N LYS A 48 13.73 -10.80 -11.95
CA LYS A 48 12.54 -10.07 -11.50
C LYS A 48 12.77 -9.44 -10.14
N ARG A 49 12.22 -8.25 -9.95
CA ARG A 49 12.33 -7.49 -8.69
C ARG A 49 10.94 -7.19 -8.16
N LEU A 50 10.70 -7.54 -6.90
CA LEU A 50 9.53 -7.14 -6.15
C LEU A 50 10.00 -6.31 -4.96
N GLU A 51 9.58 -5.06 -4.92
CA GLU A 51 9.90 -4.14 -3.85
C GLU A 51 8.63 -3.77 -3.09
N LEU A 52 8.66 -4.01 -1.78
CA LEU A 52 7.60 -3.66 -0.84
C LEU A 52 8.04 -2.41 -0.09
N ILE A 53 7.36 -1.29 -0.32
CA ILE A 53 7.63 -0.02 0.34
C ILE A 53 6.55 0.18 1.41
N PRO A 54 6.89 0.07 2.71
CA PRO A 54 5.89 0.22 3.76
C PRO A 54 5.29 1.63 3.76
N ILE A 55 3.96 1.72 3.81
CA ILE A 55 3.24 2.99 3.88
C ILE A 55 3.28 3.48 5.34
N PRO A 56 3.89 4.65 5.63
CA PRO A 56 4.17 5.10 6.99
C PRO A 56 2.97 5.12 7.93
N GLU A 57 1.80 5.51 7.44
CA GLU A 57 0.57 5.64 8.22
C GLU A 57 0.01 4.29 8.69
N SER A 58 0.43 3.20 8.05
CA SER A 58 0.01 1.83 8.40
C SER A 58 1.00 1.13 9.33
N LEU A 59 2.17 1.72 9.58
CA LEU A 59 3.21 1.09 10.40
C LEU A 59 2.87 1.22 11.88
N PRO A 60 3.00 0.14 12.68
CA PRO A 60 3.00 0.24 14.12
C PRO A 60 4.10 1.19 14.59
N SER A 61 3.86 1.95 15.66
CA SER A 61 4.84 2.89 16.20
C SER A 61 6.18 2.22 16.48
N GLY A 62 7.27 2.82 16.01
CA GLY A 62 8.63 2.28 16.17
C GLY A 62 9.02 1.20 15.16
N THR A 63 8.18 0.94 14.15
CA THR A 63 8.51 0.03 13.03
C THR A 63 9.14 0.83 11.88
N PRO A 64 10.27 0.39 11.32
CA PRO A 64 10.98 1.08 10.28
C PRO A 64 10.24 0.98 8.96
N SER A 65 10.38 2.03 8.18
CA SER A 65 9.70 2.26 6.91
C SER A 65 10.59 1.98 5.70
N HIS A 66 11.65 1.18 5.86
CA HIS A 66 12.59 0.93 4.78
C HIS A 66 11.98 -0.01 3.72
N PRO A 67 12.24 0.25 2.43
CA PRO A 67 11.85 -0.67 1.36
C PRO A 67 12.47 -2.05 1.52
N LEU A 68 11.70 -3.08 1.22
CA LEU A 68 12.10 -4.48 1.25
C LEU A 68 12.12 -5.02 -0.18
N TRP A 69 13.26 -5.54 -0.61
CA TRP A 69 13.45 -6.14 -1.93
C TRP A 69 13.44 -7.65 -1.80
N LEU A 70 12.48 -8.30 -2.45
CA LEU A 70 12.39 -9.74 -2.52
C LEU A 70 13.16 -10.22 -3.75
N THR A 71 14.13 -11.10 -3.54
CA THR A 71 14.95 -11.68 -4.61
C THR A 71 14.53 -13.13 -4.88
N ALA A 72 14.69 -13.60 -6.12
CA ALA A 72 14.22 -14.92 -6.57
C ALA A 72 14.81 -16.13 -5.83
N ASP A 73 15.95 -15.95 -5.16
CA ASP A 73 16.57 -16.94 -4.28
C ASP A 73 15.90 -17.05 -2.89
N GLY A 74 14.80 -16.33 -2.65
CA GLY A 74 14.09 -16.35 -1.38
C GLY A 74 14.65 -15.41 -0.32
N ASN A 75 15.60 -14.54 -0.66
CA ASN A 75 16.18 -13.58 0.27
C ASN A 75 15.45 -12.22 0.25
N VAL A 76 15.56 -11.50 1.38
CA VAL A 76 15.13 -10.10 1.50
C VAL A 76 16.36 -9.22 1.62
N LYS A 77 16.47 -8.23 0.74
CA LYS A 77 17.45 -7.16 0.83
C LYS A 77 16.75 -5.86 1.22
N SER A 78 17.40 -5.03 2.00
CA SER A 78 16.91 -3.68 2.29
C SER A 78 17.88 -2.66 1.72
N SER A 79 17.34 -1.60 1.13
CA SER A 79 18.12 -0.46 0.67
C SER A 79 18.37 0.51 1.83
N ASN A 80 19.19 0.11 2.81
CA ASN A 80 19.70 1.03 3.80
C ASN A 80 20.86 1.84 3.20
N ILE A 81 20.54 2.70 2.24
CA ILE A 81 21.60 3.29 1.41
C ILE A 81 22.42 4.36 2.16
N MET A 82 21.91 5.08 3.17
CA MET A 82 22.72 6.16 3.79
C MET A 82 22.33 6.57 5.23
N GLN A 83 22.16 5.65 6.18
CA GLN A 83 21.88 6.06 7.57
C GLN A 83 22.74 5.34 8.60
N GLN A 84 23.66 6.09 9.24
CA GLN A 84 24.54 5.59 10.32
C GLN A 84 23.78 5.00 11.52
N CYS A 85 22.49 5.33 11.66
CA CYS A 85 21.63 4.85 12.74
C CYS A 85 20.59 3.82 12.29
N ALA A 86 20.50 3.47 11.02
CA ALA A 86 19.55 2.46 10.57
C ALA A 86 20.02 1.06 11.01
N PRO A 87 19.10 0.18 11.45
CA PRO A 87 19.46 -1.20 11.73
C PRO A 87 19.84 -1.90 10.44
N ASP A 88 20.83 -2.79 10.45
CA ASP A 88 21.02 -3.73 9.36
C ASP A 88 19.77 -4.58 9.20
N GLN A 89 19.32 -4.75 7.97
CA GLN A 89 18.12 -5.51 7.66
C GLN A 89 18.49 -6.67 6.72
N THR A 90 18.19 -7.88 7.16
CA THR A 90 18.35 -9.12 6.38
C THR A 90 17.07 -9.94 6.53
N GLY A 91 16.81 -10.88 5.64
CA GLY A 91 15.62 -11.68 5.77
C GLY A 91 15.46 -12.73 4.69
N SER A 92 14.32 -13.41 4.77
CA SER A 92 13.89 -14.37 3.77
C SER A 92 12.41 -14.22 3.51
N TRP A 93 11.96 -14.71 2.36
CA TRP A 93 10.56 -14.79 2.03
C TRP A 93 10.23 -16.15 1.43
N LYS A 94 8.97 -16.55 1.56
CA LYS A 94 8.44 -17.75 0.92
C LYS A 94 6.97 -17.61 0.63
N LEU A 95 6.49 -18.33 -0.38
CA LEU A 95 5.06 -18.47 -0.66
C LEU A 95 4.55 -19.76 -0.02
N GLN A 96 3.53 -19.68 0.83
CA GLN A 96 2.92 -20.83 1.49
C GLN A 96 1.40 -20.72 1.37
N ASN A 97 0.77 -21.66 0.65
CA ASN A 97 -0.68 -21.70 0.42
C ASN A 97 -1.25 -20.37 -0.14
N GLY A 98 -0.53 -19.74 -1.07
CA GLY A 98 -0.94 -18.45 -1.66
C GLY A 98 -0.67 -17.22 -0.78
N ILE A 99 -0.14 -17.40 0.43
CA ILE A 99 0.26 -16.30 1.32
C ILE A 99 1.76 -16.09 1.19
N LEU A 100 2.17 -14.85 0.91
CA LEU A 100 3.57 -14.46 0.93
C LEU A 100 3.99 -14.15 2.37
N ILE A 101 4.93 -14.93 2.88
CA ILE A 101 5.47 -14.80 4.23
C ILE A 101 6.84 -14.17 4.12
N VAL A 102 7.01 -12.98 4.69
CA VAL A 102 8.28 -12.26 4.76
C VAL A 102 8.79 -12.28 6.20
N HIS A 103 10.01 -12.78 6.38
CA HIS A 103 10.75 -12.82 7.63
C HIS A 103 11.85 -11.78 7.58
N LEU A 104 11.79 -10.77 8.44
CA LEU A 104 12.77 -9.70 8.53
C LEU A 104 13.51 -9.78 9.87
N LEU A 105 14.83 -9.74 9.82
CA LEU A 105 15.73 -9.60 10.95
C LEU A 105 16.42 -8.24 10.88
N GLU A 106 16.25 -7.46 11.94
CA GLU A 106 16.80 -6.11 12.07
C GLU A 106 17.78 -6.07 13.23
N THR A 107 18.99 -5.57 13.00
CA THR A 107 20.03 -5.48 14.04
C THR A 107 20.72 -4.13 14.02
N HIS A 108 20.65 -3.39 15.13
CA HIS A 108 21.47 -2.20 15.32
C HIS A 108 22.88 -2.62 15.75
N ARG A 109 23.89 -2.31 14.92
CA ARG A 109 25.31 -2.53 15.29
C ARG A 109 25.73 -1.66 16.45
N ASN A 110 25.22 -0.44 16.51
CA ASN A 110 25.54 0.55 17.54
C ASN A 110 24.38 0.67 18.54
N PRO A 111 24.61 0.43 19.84
CA PRO A 111 23.57 0.55 20.86
C PRO A 111 23.19 2.00 21.16
N VAL A 112 24.03 2.96 20.74
CA VAL A 112 23.80 4.39 20.85
C VAL A 112 24.12 5.03 19.51
N CYS A 113 23.19 5.82 18.97
CA CYS A 113 23.38 6.59 17.76
C CYS A 113 22.91 8.03 17.98
N LEU A 114 23.75 9.01 17.62
CA LEU A 114 23.47 10.45 17.81
C LEU A 114 23.01 10.80 19.25
N GLY A 115 23.60 10.15 20.26
CA GLY A 115 23.27 10.38 21.67
C GLY A 115 21.98 9.72 22.15
N GLN A 116 21.22 9.04 21.27
CA GLN A 116 20.03 8.28 21.63
C GLN A 116 20.32 6.78 21.66
N ARG A 117 19.71 6.06 22.61
CA ARG A 117 19.78 4.60 22.63
C ARG A 117 18.95 4.04 21.50
N ALA A 118 19.46 3.00 20.84
CA ALA A 118 18.69 2.26 19.86
C ALA A 118 17.41 1.71 20.54
N PRO A 119 16.24 1.78 19.87
CA PRO A 119 14.97 1.32 20.45
C PRO A 119 14.98 -0.19 20.72
N PHE A 120 15.85 -0.93 20.03
CA PHE A 120 16.10 -2.36 20.22
C PHE A 120 17.50 -2.71 19.71
N ARG A 121 18.08 -3.80 20.22
CA ARG A 121 19.32 -4.37 19.70
C ARG A 121 19.07 -5.21 18.45
N THR A 122 18.16 -6.17 18.58
CA THR A 122 17.71 -7.05 17.49
C THR A 122 16.20 -7.17 17.54
N ARG A 123 15.55 -7.14 16.38
CA ARG A 123 14.12 -7.37 16.24
C ARG A 123 13.86 -8.31 15.07
N THR A 124 12.91 -9.21 15.25
CA THR A 124 12.36 -10.02 14.17
C THR A 124 10.94 -9.57 13.89
N THR A 125 10.65 -9.32 12.63
CA THR A 125 9.33 -8.93 12.15
C THR A 125 8.86 -9.93 11.12
N HIS A 126 7.60 -10.32 11.20
CA HIS A 126 6.97 -11.22 10.24
C HIS A 126 5.82 -10.48 9.58
N TYR A 127 5.81 -10.49 8.24
CA TYR A 127 4.66 -10.01 7.48
C TYR A 127 4.02 -11.19 6.76
N ARG A 128 2.70 -11.34 6.94
CA ARG A 128 1.90 -12.27 6.16
C ARG A 128 1.09 -11.48 5.16
N ILE A 129 1.62 -11.33 3.95
CA ILE A 129 0.97 -10.59 2.86
C ILE A 129 -0.18 -11.45 2.33
N LEU A 130 -1.41 -10.98 2.59
CA LEU A 130 -2.66 -11.66 2.23
C LEU A 130 -3.12 -11.27 0.84
N GLU A 131 -2.89 -10.01 0.48
CA GLU A 131 -3.26 -9.44 -0.81
C GLU A 131 -2.03 -8.76 -1.38
N LEU A 132 -1.73 -9.05 -2.65
CA LEU A 132 -0.70 -8.37 -3.41
C LEU A 132 -1.22 -8.18 -4.83
N ASN A 133 -1.26 -6.93 -5.26
CA ASN A 133 -1.62 -6.55 -6.61
C ASN A 133 -0.50 -5.72 -7.21
N CYS A 134 -0.20 -5.95 -8.48
CA CYS A 134 0.72 -5.13 -9.24
C CYS A 134 0.24 -5.05 -10.68
N VAL A 135 0.13 -3.85 -11.22
CA VAL A 135 -0.34 -3.62 -12.59
C VAL A 135 0.85 -3.14 -13.41
N TYR A 136 1.21 -3.89 -14.43
CA TYR A 136 2.33 -3.55 -15.33
C TYR A 136 1.92 -2.44 -16.30
N ALA A 137 2.79 -1.45 -16.43
CA ALA A 137 2.76 -0.48 -17.51
C ALA A 137 3.51 -1.01 -18.75
N GLU A 138 3.30 -0.38 -19.91
CA GLU A 138 3.90 -0.78 -21.19
C GLU A 138 5.44 -0.76 -21.19
N ASN A 139 6.05 -0.08 -20.23
CA ASN A 139 7.51 0.01 -20.07
C ASN A 139 8.12 -1.15 -19.27
N GLY A 140 7.34 -2.19 -18.91
CA GLY A 140 7.81 -3.35 -18.14
C GLY A 140 7.93 -3.11 -16.64
N ARG A 141 7.53 -1.95 -16.14
CA ARG A 141 7.44 -1.65 -14.70
C ARG A 141 6.00 -1.72 -14.24
N GLY A 142 5.76 -2.39 -13.13
CA GLY A 142 4.46 -2.47 -12.48
C GLY A 142 4.43 -1.77 -11.14
N GLU A 143 3.26 -1.23 -10.81
CA GLU A 143 2.98 -0.62 -9.52
C GLU A 143 1.70 -1.20 -8.93
N GLY A 144 1.61 -1.24 -7.61
CA GLY A 144 0.38 -1.64 -6.94
C GLY A 144 0.46 -1.59 -5.43
N LEU A 145 -0.34 -2.43 -4.79
CA LEU A 145 -0.54 -2.41 -3.34
C LEU A 145 -0.51 -3.83 -2.76
N ALA A 146 0.02 -3.93 -1.55
CA ALA A 146 -0.06 -5.14 -0.74
C ALA A 146 -0.59 -4.83 0.65
N LEU A 147 -1.31 -5.80 1.22
CA LEU A 147 -1.88 -5.74 2.56
C LEU A 147 -1.45 -6.99 3.36
N SER A 148 -0.92 -6.75 4.55
CA SER A 148 -0.56 -7.82 5.48
C SER A 148 -1.65 -8.11 6.51
N ALA A 149 -1.61 -9.31 7.09
CA ALA A 149 -2.48 -9.70 8.21
C ALA A 149 -2.27 -8.80 9.45
N GLU A 150 -1.07 -8.22 9.58
CA GLU A 150 -0.68 -7.25 10.60
C GLU A 150 -1.20 -5.83 10.30
N LYS A 151 -2.04 -5.68 9.26
CA LYS A 151 -2.63 -4.42 8.79
C LYS A 151 -1.60 -3.41 8.27
N VAL A 152 -0.40 -3.86 7.95
CA VAL A 152 0.61 -3.03 7.29
C VAL A 152 0.31 -3.02 5.79
N ARG A 153 0.31 -1.82 5.22
CA ARG A 153 0.11 -1.58 3.80
C ARG A 153 1.44 -1.28 3.16
N PHE A 154 1.62 -1.76 1.93
CA PHE A 154 2.81 -1.51 1.14
C PHE A 154 2.41 -0.97 -0.23
N MET A 155 3.15 -0.01 -0.74
CA MET A 155 3.25 0.15 -2.18
C MET A 155 4.14 -0.96 -2.72
N VAL A 156 3.78 -1.48 -3.88
CA VAL A 156 4.49 -2.58 -4.53
C VAL A 156 5.06 -2.06 -5.83
N LEU A 157 6.36 -2.22 -6.04
CA LEU A 157 7.00 -2.02 -7.34
C LEU A 157 7.44 -3.37 -7.88
N CYS A 158 7.10 -3.64 -9.13
CA CYS A 158 7.41 -4.90 -9.81
C CYS A 158 8.20 -4.57 -11.08
N GLU A 159 9.32 -5.24 -11.29
CA GLU A 159 10.10 -5.13 -12.52
C GLU A 159 10.24 -6.54 -13.09
N ASP A 160 9.86 -6.69 -14.35
CA ASP A 160 9.95 -7.94 -15.11
C ASP A 160 11.34 -8.13 -15.75
#